data_AF-A0A6L9Z0X3-F1
#
_entry.id   AF-A0A6L9Z0X3-F1
#
_cell.length_a   1.000
_cell.length_b   1.000
_cell.length_c   1.000
_cell.angle_alpha   90.00
_cell.angle_beta   90.00
_cell.angle_gamma   90.00
#
_symmetry.space_group_name_H-M   'P 1'
#
loop_
_entity.id
_entity.type
_entity.pdbx_description
1 polymer ?
#
loop_
_entity_poly.entity_id
_entity_poly.type
_entity_poly.pdbx_seq_one_letter_code
_entity_poly.pdbx_strand_id
1 'polypeptide(L)'
;IVLIVDNLDRIVETQEAGKPSNYDEIYLNRSEMLRGLACHVIYTVPIAMVYSGRATQLENNYDKPDVLPMIMIRNPDGTENKLGLDKMRELIWRRIALIEPNLLQTLEGKVDGLDFPPVFDHPETLKNLCLMSGGHVRTLMQLIQKAIDWTDELPITGKAAKRAIEETRETYQNTVRETEWEILARACHLKQGYINNDVDHLRLLLKRCLLEYRYYDDQKQELQIWRNVHPLIAGIPRFQDVLAKVRAL
;
A
#
# COMPACT_ATOMS: atom_id res chain seq x y z
N ILE A 1 -24.67 11.30 15.06
CA ILE A 1 -24.58 10.49 13.82
C ILE A 1 -23.23 10.78 13.19
N VAL A 2 -22.51 9.76 12.74
CA VAL A 2 -21.28 9.91 11.95
C VAL A 2 -21.52 9.25 10.60
N LEU A 3 -21.28 9.98 9.51
CA LEU A 3 -21.36 9.48 8.15
C LEU A 3 -19.95 9.22 7.62
N ILE A 4 -19.74 8.06 7.03
CA ILE A 4 -18.50 7.73 6.32
C ILE A 4 -18.87 7.57 4.85
N VAL A 5 -18.43 8.52 4.03
CA VAL A 5 -18.70 8.51 2.59
C VAL A 5 -17.44 7.98 1.89
N ASP A 6 -17.43 6.67 1.72
CA ASP A 6 -16.34 5.95 1.08
C ASP A 6 -16.40 6.05 -0.46
N ASN A 7 -15.26 5.84 -1.11
CA ASN A 7 -15.06 5.76 -2.57
C ASN A 7 -15.24 7.06 -3.37
N LEU A 8 -15.37 8.23 -2.73
CA LEU A 8 -15.30 9.51 -3.44
C LEU A 8 -13.92 9.74 -4.09
N ASP A 9 -12.86 9.22 -3.47
CA ASP A 9 -11.50 9.16 -4.00
C ASP A 9 -11.36 8.38 -5.32
N ARG A 10 -12.38 7.59 -5.72
CA ARG A 10 -12.38 6.78 -6.96
C ARG A 10 -13.04 7.47 -8.15
N ILE A 11 -13.61 8.66 -7.97
CA ILE A 11 -14.14 9.46 -9.08
C ILE A 11 -12.97 9.76 -10.02
N VAL A 12 -13.14 9.58 -11.33
CA VAL A 12 -12.08 9.91 -12.31
C VAL A 12 -12.08 11.42 -12.53
N GLU A 13 -10.90 12.05 -12.51
CA GLU A 13 -10.78 13.47 -12.82
C GLU A 13 -11.12 13.71 -14.30
N THR A 14 -12.04 14.64 -14.53
CA THR A 14 -12.39 15.14 -15.86
C THR A 14 -12.26 16.65 -15.87
N GLN A 15 -11.70 17.18 -16.95
CA GLN A 15 -11.51 18.61 -17.11
C GLN A 15 -11.72 19.04 -18.55
N GLU A 16 -12.60 20.01 -18.76
CA GLU A 16 -12.75 20.71 -20.04
C GLU A 16 -11.77 21.88 -20.11
N ALA A 17 -11.25 22.17 -21.32
CA ALA A 17 -10.31 23.27 -21.51
C ALA A 17 -10.91 24.60 -21.02
N GLY A 18 -10.18 25.29 -20.13
CA GLY A 18 -10.60 26.58 -19.57
C GLY A 18 -11.64 26.50 -18.45
N LYS A 19 -12.01 25.31 -17.97
CA LYS A 19 -12.92 25.13 -16.82
C LYS A 19 -12.23 24.43 -15.64
N PRO A 20 -12.72 24.64 -14.40
CA PRO A 20 -12.33 23.83 -13.26
C PRO A 20 -12.62 22.34 -13.53
N SER A 21 -11.81 21.45 -12.96
CA SER A 21 -12.10 20.01 -13.06
C SER A 21 -13.31 19.63 -12.20
N ASN A 22 -13.87 18.45 -12.43
CA ASN A 22 -14.89 17.91 -11.54
C ASN A 22 -14.40 17.79 -10.08
N TYR A 23 -13.10 17.60 -9.86
CA TYR A 23 -12.54 17.63 -8.51
C TYR A 23 -12.58 19.03 -7.89
N ASP A 24 -12.19 20.05 -8.67
CA ASP A 24 -12.26 21.45 -8.21
C ASP A 24 -13.69 21.81 -7.83
N GLU A 25 -14.66 21.41 -8.64
CA GLU A 25 -16.08 21.63 -8.36
C GLU A 25 -16.56 20.94 -7.09
N ILE A 26 -16.32 19.63 -6.96
CA ILE A 26 -16.83 18.83 -5.84
C ILE A 26 -16.16 19.22 -4.53
N TYR A 27 -14.82 19.24 -4.52
CA TYR A 27 -14.06 19.33 -3.27
C TYR A 27 -13.74 20.77 -2.90
N LEU A 28 -13.55 21.69 -3.85
CA LEU A 28 -13.14 23.07 -3.52
C LEU A 28 -14.30 24.05 -3.61
N ASN A 29 -14.87 24.22 -4.81
CA ASN A 29 -15.84 25.27 -5.11
C ASN A 29 -17.19 25.03 -4.42
N ARG A 30 -17.57 23.77 -4.19
CA ARG A 30 -18.84 23.38 -3.53
C ARG A 30 -18.62 22.81 -2.13
N SER A 31 -17.51 23.15 -1.49
CA SER A 31 -17.17 22.63 -0.16
C SER A 31 -18.23 22.92 0.90
N GLU A 32 -18.93 24.06 0.80
CA GLU A 32 -20.05 24.40 1.70
C GLU A 32 -21.18 23.36 1.64
N MET A 33 -21.45 22.76 0.47
CA MET A 33 -22.47 21.70 0.35
C MET A 33 -22.05 20.43 1.08
N LEU A 34 -20.77 20.05 0.98
CA LEU A 34 -20.22 18.89 1.69
C LEU A 34 -20.14 19.13 3.21
N ARG A 35 -19.88 20.37 3.62
CA ARG A 35 -19.80 20.76 5.05
C ARG A 35 -21.16 21.07 5.68
N GLY A 36 -22.19 21.30 4.88
CA GLY A 36 -23.52 21.74 5.34
C GLY A 36 -24.38 20.66 6.00
N LEU A 37 -23.90 19.41 6.08
CA LEU A 37 -24.62 18.33 6.75
C LEU A 37 -24.59 18.52 8.28
N ALA A 38 -25.75 18.43 8.93
CA ALA A 38 -25.90 18.58 10.38
C ALA A 38 -25.42 17.33 11.17
N CYS A 39 -24.23 16.83 10.84
CA CYS A 39 -23.58 15.68 11.49
C CYS A 39 -22.07 15.65 11.20
N HIS A 40 -21.32 14.78 11.89
CA HIS A 40 -19.92 14.53 11.55
C HIS A 40 -19.84 13.68 10.28
N VAL A 41 -18.97 14.06 9.35
CA VAL A 41 -18.78 13.35 8.08
C VAL A 41 -17.31 13.13 7.82
N ILE A 42 -16.96 11.92 7.39
CA ILE A 42 -15.63 11.56 6.90
C ILE A 42 -15.76 11.32 5.40
N TYR A 43 -15.01 12.10 4.61
CA TYR A 43 -14.92 11.96 3.17
C TYR A 43 -13.60 11.32 2.77
N THR A 44 -13.63 10.37 1.83
CA THR A 44 -12.41 10.05 1.08
C THR A 44 -12.22 11.07 -0.03
N VAL A 45 -10.97 11.43 -0.31
CA VAL A 45 -10.63 12.45 -1.32
C VAL A 45 -9.54 11.90 -2.25
N PRO A 46 -9.59 12.17 -3.57
CA PRO A 46 -8.57 11.70 -4.49
C PRO A 46 -7.18 12.18 -4.09
N ILE A 47 -6.17 11.31 -4.18
CA ILE A 47 -4.77 11.63 -3.84
C ILE A 47 -4.25 12.87 -4.60
N ALA A 48 -4.72 13.10 -5.83
CA ALA A 48 -4.35 14.28 -6.62
C ALA A 48 -4.82 15.61 -5.99
N MET A 49 -5.82 15.60 -5.10
CA MET A 49 -6.21 16.79 -4.35
C MET A 49 -5.23 17.10 -3.21
N VAL A 50 -4.69 16.05 -2.60
CA VAL A 50 -3.78 16.15 -1.44
C VAL A 50 -2.35 16.49 -1.88
N TYR A 51 -1.90 15.96 -3.02
CA TYR A 51 -0.53 16.15 -3.51
C TYR A 51 -0.49 16.99 -4.79
N SER A 52 -1.21 18.11 -4.82
CA SER A 52 -1.13 19.10 -5.91
C SER A 52 -1.21 20.52 -5.36
N GLY A 53 -1.22 21.52 -6.25
CA GLY A 53 -1.45 22.92 -5.88
C GLY A 53 -2.79 23.20 -5.19
N ARG A 54 -3.70 22.22 -5.14
CA ARG A 54 -5.02 22.32 -4.49
C ARG A 54 -4.97 22.09 -2.97
N ALA A 55 -3.86 21.58 -2.45
CA ALA A 55 -3.75 21.11 -1.06
C ALA A 55 -4.11 22.19 -0.02
N THR A 56 -3.58 23.41 -0.16
CA THR A 56 -3.86 24.51 0.78
C THR A 56 -5.33 24.91 0.79
N GLN A 57 -5.97 24.96 -0.38
CA GLN A 57 -7.40 25.29 -0.46
C GLN A 57 -8.26 24.16 0.12
N LEU A 58 -7.88 22.91 -0.12
CA LEU A 58 -8.53 21.75 0.48
C LEU A 58 -8.44 21.81 2.02
N GLU A 59 -7.26 22.11 2.56
CA GLU A 59 -7.04 22.24 4.01
C GLU A 59 -7.84 23.40 4.62
N ASN A 60 -7.90 24.56 3.96
CA ASN A 60 -8.74 25.67 4.41
C ASN A 60 -10.23 25.30 4.44
N ASN A 61 -10.66 24.38 3.58
CA ASN A 61 -12.04 23.96 3.49
C ASN A 61 -12.39 22.85 4.51
N TYR A 62 -11.53 21.87 4.77
CA TYR A 62 -11.87 20.67 5.55
C TYR A 62 -10.89 20.33 6.68
N ASP A 63 -9.97 21.23 7.01
CA ASP A 63 -8.77 20.93 7.78
C ASP A 63 -7.81 19.97 7.06
N LYS A 64 -6.69 19.66 7.71
CA LYS A 64 -5.63 18.84 7.14
C LYS A 64 -6.13 17.42 6.86
N PRO A 65 -6.04 16.91 5.62
CA PRO A 65 -6.43 15.54 5.32
C PRO A 65 -5.56 14.50 6.02
N ASP A 66 -6.21 13.48 6.57
CA ASP A 66 -5.52 12.28 7.06
C ASP A 66 -5.11 11.40 5.87
N VAL A 67 -3.80 11.15 5.74
CA VAL A 67 -3.26 10.18 4.77
C VAL A 67 -2.98 8.88 5.50
N LEU A 68 -3.65 7.80 5.09
CA LEU A 68 -3.39 6.45 5.57
C LEU A 68 -2.11 5.90 4.92
N PRO A 69 -1.00 5.75 5.66
CA PRO A 69 0.24 5.25 5.11
C PRO A 69 0.23 3.72 4.97
N MET A 70 1.20 3.19 4.23
CA MET A 70 1.50 1.77 4.29
C MET A 70 2.06 1.38 5.66
N ILE A 71 1.77 0.15 6.08
CA ILE A 71 2.35 -0.40 7.31
C ILE A 71 3.85 -0.60 7.07
N MET A 72 4.69 0.00 7.90
CA MET A 72 6.14 -0.15 7.83
C MET A 72 6.56 -1.60 8.07
N ILE A 73 6.82 -2.37 7.02
CA ILE A 73 7.35 -3.75 7.09
C ILE A 73 8.87 -3.80 6.93
N ARG A 74 9.46 -2.70 6.46
CA ARG A 74 10.91 -2.46 6.37
C ARG A 74 11.20 -1.05 6.84
N ASN A 75 12.40 -0.84 7.37
CA ASN A 75 12.91 0.49 7.68
C ASN A 75 13.59 1.10 6.44
N PRO A 76 13.87 2.42 6.41
CA PRO A 76 14.54 3.06 5.27
C PRO A 76 15.94 2.53 4.95
N ASP A 77 16.61 1.88 5.90
CA ASP A 77 17.88 1.18 5.70
C ASP A 77 17.73 -0.20 5.01
N GLY A 78 16.48 -0.69 4.87
CA GLY A 78 16.13 -1.98 4.27
C GLY A 78 15.94 -3.11 5.28
N THR A 79 16.27 -2.90 6.55
CA THR A 79 16.05 -3.89 7.63
C THR A 79 14.57 -4.15 7.84
N GLU A 80 14.23 -5.33 8.36
CA GLU A 80 12.84 -5.68 8.65
C GLU A 80 12.29 -4.86 9.81
N ASN A 81 11.09 -4.34 9.65
CA ASN A 81 10.38 -3.67 10.74
C ASN A 81 9.47 -4.69 11.43
N LYS A 82 9.94 -5.21 12.57
CA LYS A 82 9.24 -6.26 13.31
C LYS A 82 7.84 -5.84 13.76
N LEU A 83 7.68 -4.61 14.24
CA LEU A 83 6.38 -4.11 14.72
C LEU A 83 5.32 -4.12 13.59
N GLY A 84 5.68 -3.67 12.39
CA GLY A 84 4.76 -3.70 11.26
C GLY A 84 4.51 -5.11 10.72
N LEU A 85 5.52 -5.98 10.72
CA LEU A 85 5.33 -7.40 10.39
C LEU A 85 4.38 -8.09 11.37
N ASP A 86 4.51 -7.83 12.67
CA ASP A 86 3.62 -8.34 13.71
C ASP A 86 2.19 -7.83 13.50
N LYS A 87 2.00 -6.57 13.06
CA LYS A 87 0.68 -6.03 12.71
C LYS A 87 0.08 -6.66 11.45
N MET A 88 0.90 -6.93 10.44
CA MET A 88 0.45 -7.65 9.24
C MET A 88 0.03 -9.08 9.55
N ARG A 89 0.80 -9.77 10.41
CA ARG A 89 0.46 -11.09 10.95
C ARG A 89 -0.83 -11.06 11.77
N GLU A 90 -0.99 -10.07 12.65
CA GLU A 90 -2.19 -9.88 13.46
C GLU A 90 -3.45 -9.72 12.60
N LEU A 91 -3.34 -9.07 11.44
CA LEU A 91 -4.45 -8.93 10.51
C LEU A 91 -4.94 -10.28 9.99
N ILE A 92 -4.01 -11.18 9.64
CA ILE A 92 -4.34 -12.54 9.20
C ILE A 92 -4.94 -13.35 10.34
N TRP A 93 -4.31 -13.27 11.51
CA TRP A 93 -4.79 -13.89 12.73
C TRP A 93 -6.25 -13.50 13.01
N ARG A 94 -6.58 -12.19 12.98
CA ARG A 94 -7.94 -11.69 13.25
C ARG A 94 -8.95 -12.18 12.21
N ARG A 95 -8.54 -12.35 10.95
CA ARG A 95 -9.44 -12.89 9.91
C ARG A 95 -9.76 -14.36 10.11
N ILE A 96 -8.76 -15.16 10.47
CA ILE A 96 -8.95 -16.59 10.75
C ILE A 96 -9.77 -16.77 12.02
N ALA A 97 -9.55 -15.95 13.04
CA ALA A 97 -10.28 -16.00 14.30
C ALA A 97 -11.81 -15.84 14.14
N LEU A 98 -12.27 -15.16 13.09
CA LEU A 98 -13.69 -15.00 12.78
C LEU A 98 -14.34 -16.26 12.21
N ILE A 99 -13.54 -17.20 11.71
CA ILE A 99 -14.01 -18.36 10.95
C ILE A 99 -13.71 -19.65 11.72
N GLU A 100 -12.44 -19.85 12.12
CA GLU A 100 -12.00 -21.05 12.81
C GLU A 100 -10.90 -20.71 13.83
N PRO A 101 -11.26 -20.43 15.10
CA PRO A 101 -10.32 -20.05 16.14
C PRO A 101 -9.25 -21.10 16.47
N ASN A 102 -9.51 -22.39 16.23
CA ASN A 102 -8.55 -23.44 16.57
C ASN A 102 -7.28 -23.38 15.69
N LEU A 103 -7.42 -22.92 14.44
CA LEU A 103 -6.30 -22.76 13.50
C LEU A 103 -5.31 -21.66 13.92
N LEU A 104 -5.66 -20.80 14.88
CA LEU A 104 -4.77 -19.74 15.36
C LEU A 104 -3.52 -20.28 16.05
N GLN A 105 -3.62 -21.48 16.64
CA GLN A 105 -2.51 -22.15 17.31
C GLN A 105 -1.51 -22.72 16.30
N THR A 106 -1.96 -23.04 15.09
CA THR A 106 -1.15 -23.64 14.01
C THR A 106 -0.94 -22.67 12.84
N LEU A 107 -1.11 -21.36 13.08
CA LEU A 107 -1.02 -20.33 12.03
C LEU A 107 0.27 -20.45 11.24
N GLU A 108 1.41 -20.55 11.93
CA GLU A 108 2.75 -20.47 11.31
C GLU A 108 3.46 -21.82 11.27
N GLY A 109 2.74 -22.93 11.38
CA GLY A 109 3.34 -24.25 11.31
C GLY A 109 2.67 -25.24 12.26
N LYS A 110 3.14 -26.50 12.17
CA LYS A 110 2.63 -27.58 12.98
C LYS A 110 3.01 -27.36 14.46
N VAL A 111 2.06 -27.62 15.34
CA VAL A 111 2.28 -27.65 16.79
C VAL A 111 2.06 -29.07 17.30
N ASP A 112 3.04 -29.60 18.03
CA ASP A 112 2.95 -30.96 18.57
C ASP A 112 1.80 -31.08 19.58
N GLY A 113 1.01 -32.13 19.45
CA GLY A 113 -0.15 -32.39 20.31
C GLY A 113 -1.47 -31.76 19.85
N LEU A 114 -1.50 -31.02 18.74
CA LEU A 114 -2.73 -30.54 18.11
C LEU A 114 -3.08 -31.37 16.88
N ASP A 115 -4.36 -31.74 16.73
CA ASP A 115 -4.89 -32.53 15.61
C ASP A 115 -5.50 -31.64 14.51
N PHE A 116 -4.97 -30.43 14.34
CA PHE A 116 -5.39 -29.49 13.29
C PHE A 116 -4.22 -29.26 12.33
N PRO A 117 -4.48 -29.14 11.01
CA PRO A 117 -3.44 -28.82 10.06
C PRO A 117 -2.90 -27.40 10.32
N PRO A 118 -1.64 -27.13 9.95
CA PRO A 118 -1.12 -25.78 9.97
C PRO A 118 -1.74 -24.92 8.87
N VAL A 119 -1.93 -23.63 9.12
CA VAL A 119 -2.44 -22.70 8.10
C VAL A 119 -1.37 -22.42 7.05
N PHE A 120 -0.15 -22.17 7.51
CA PHE A 120 1.04 -22.04 6.68
C PHE A 120 2.05 -23.14 7.01
N ASP A 121 2.75 -23.65 6.00
CA ASP A 121 3.72 -24.75 6.17
C ASP A 121 4.93 -24.37 7.05
N HIS A 122 5.32 -23.09 7.03
CA HIS A 122 6.44 -22.54 7.77
C HIS A 122 6.18 -21.05 8.12
N PRO A 123 6.74 -20.51 9.23
CA PRO A 123 6.54 -19.09 9.58
C PRO A 123 6.99 -18.11 8.49
N GLU A 124 8.05 -18.49 7.77
CA GLU A 124 8.58 -17.71 6.65
C GLU A 124 7.60 -17.56 5.48
N THR A 125 6.62 -18.46 5.32
CA THR A 125 5.65 -18.38 4.22
C THR A 125 4.72 -17.18 4.41
N LEU A 126 4.13 -17.03 5.60
CA LEU A 126 3.31 -15.85 5.93
C LEU A 126 4.17 -14.58 5.92
N LYS A 127 5.35 -14.62 6.55
CA LYS A 127 6.26 -13.49 6.58
C LYS A 127 6.63 -12.99 5.18
N ASN A 128 6.91 -13.89 4.25
CA ASN A 128 7.24 -13.53 2.87
C ASN A 128 6.05 -12.87 2.15
N LEU A 129 4.82 -13.36 2.34
CA LEU A 129 3.62 -12.71 1.80
C LEU A 129 3.43 -11.30 2.39
N CYS A 130 3.65 -11.13 3.70
CA CYS A 130 3.66 -9.83 4.36
C CYS A 130 4.73 -8.90 3.75
N LEU A 131 5.95 -9.38 3.56
CA LEU A 131 7.05 -8.61 2.96
C LEU A 131 6.74 -8.21 1.51
N MET A 132 6.19 -9.12 0.71
CA MET A 132 5.87 -8.84 -0.70
C MET A 132 4.67 -7.91 -0.88
N SER A 133 3.80 -7.79 0.12
CA SER A 133 2.69 -6.84 0.10
C SER A 133 3.11 -5.37 0.21
N GLY A 134 4.36 -5.08 0.64
CA GLY A 134 4.80 -3.72 0.86
C GLY A 134 4.10 -3.00 2.01
N GLY A 135 3.46 -3.73 2.94
CA GLY A 135 2.65 -3.10 3.99
C GLY A 135 1.24 -2.69 3.53
N HIS A 136 0.86 -2.96 2.28
CA HIS A 136 -0.45 -2.65 1.76
C HIS A 136 -1.44 -3.81 2.03
N VAL A 137 -2.40 -3.57 2.92
CA VAL A 137 -3.37 -4.58 3.39
C VAL A 137 -4.11 -5.28 2.26
N ARG A 138 -4.61 -4.53 1.26
CA ARG A 138 -5.33 -5.13 0.13
C ARG A 138 -4.43 -6.03 -0.72
N THR A 139 -3.16 -5.65 -0.91
CA THR A 139 -2.20 -6.52 -1.63
C THR A 139 -1.93 -7.78 -0.82
N LEU A 140 -1.78 -7.71 0.50
CA LEU A 140 -1.63 -8.89 1.36
C LEU A 140 -2.83 -9.84 1.21
N MET A 141 -4.06 -9.33 1.25
CA MET A 141 -5.27 -10.15 1.05
C MET A 141 -5.28 -10.83 -0.32
N GLN A 142 -4.92 -10.09 -1.37
CA GLN A 142 -4.87 -10.63 -2.74
C GLN A 142 -3.78 -11.70 -2.89
N LEU A 143 -2.61 -11.49 -2.30
CA LEU A 143 -1.53 -12.48 -2.31
C LEU A 143 -1.92 -13.76 -1.58
N ILE A 144 -2.59 -13.64 -0.42
CA ILE A 144 -3.08 -14.81 0.32
C ILE A 144 -4.19 -15.52 -0.44
N GLN A 145 -5.15 -14.80 -1.00
CA GLN A 145 -6.21 -15.37 -1.82
C GLN A 145 -5.62 -16.17 -2.99
N LYS A 146 -4.68 -15.58 -3.73
CA LYS A 146 -3.97 -16.26 -4.81
C LYS A 146 -3.20 -17.49 -4.33
N ALA A 147 -2.58 -17.43 -3.15
CA ALA A 147 -1.89 -18.60 -2.59
C ALA A 147 -2.88 -19.72 -2.24
N ILE A 148 -4.07 -19.38 -1.77
CA ILE A 148 -5.16 -20.32 -1.52
C ILE A 148 -5.66 -20.95 -2.84
N ASP A 149 -5.74 -20.19 -3.93
CA ASP A 149 -6.12 -20.74 -5.25
C ASP A 149 -5.17 -21.86 -5.74
N TRP A 150 -3.95 -21.93 -5.19
CA TRP A 150 -2.96 -22.98 -5.45
C TRP A 150 -2.90 -24.07 -4.36
N THR A 151 -3.84 -24.08 -3.41
CA THR A 151 -3.85 -24.93 -2.22
C THR A 151 -5.21 -25.62 -2.08
N ASP A 152 -5.26 -26.94 -2.35
CA ASP A 152 -6.50 -27.72 -2.22
C ASP A 152 -6.84 -27.99 -0.74
N GLU A 153 -5.83 -28.33 0.06
CA GLU A 153 -5.94 -28.56 1.50
C GLU A 153 -4.80 -27.84 2.24
N LEU A 154 -5.05 -27.39 3.46
CA LEU A 154 -4.02 -26.76 4.30
C LEU A 154 -2.85 -27.73 4.56
N PRO A 155 -1.61 -27.21 4.64
CA PRO A 155 -1.22 -25.80 4.70
C PRO A 155 -1.06 -25.09 3.36
N ILE A 156 -1.19 -23.76 3.39
CA ILE A 156 -0.66 -22.86 2.35
C ILE A 156 0.87 -23.01 2.34
N THR A 157 1.40 -23.51 1.23
CA THR A 157 2.83 -23.81 1.11
C THR A 157 3.66 -22.62 0.62
N GLY A 158 4.96 -22.62 0.91
CA GLY A 158 5.91 -21.69 0.32
C GLY A 158 5.90 -21.69 -1.21
N LYS A 159 5.60 -22.83 -1.84
CA LYS A 159 5.44 -22.96 -3.30
C LYS A 159 4.19 -22.24 -3.80
N ALA A 160 3.06 -22.39 -3.12
CA ALA A 160 1.82 -21.69 -3.44
C ALA A 160 1.98 -20.18 -3.26
N ALA A 161 2.60 -19.74 -2.15
CA ALA A 161 2.94 -18.34 -1.90
C ALA A 161 3.85 -17.76 -3.01
N LYS A 162 4.88 -18.50 -3.43
CA LYS A 162 5.76 -18.07 -4.52
C LYS A 162 5.00 -17.89 -5.85
N ARG A 163 4.09 -18.80 -6.19
CA ARG A 163 3.25 -18.67 -7.40
C ARG A 163 2.37 -17.42 -7.34
N ALA A 164 1.71 -17.18 -6.21
CA ALA A 164 0.90 -15.98 -6.00
C ALA A 164 1.71 -14.67 -6.16
N ILE A 165 2.94 -14.66 -5.63
CA ILE A 165 3.88 -13.54 -5.76
C ILE A 165 4.24 -13.30 -7.23
N GLU A 166 4.59 -14.35 -7.98
CA GLU A 166 5.01 -14.22 -9.38
C GLU A 166 3.86 -13.80 -10.31
N GLU A 167 2.65 -14.32 -10.13
CA GLU A 167 1.47 -13.85 -10.87
C GLU A 167 1.17 -12.36 -10.61
N THR A 168 1.32 -11.94 -9.34
CA THR A 168 1.07 -10.54 -8.99
C THR A 168 2.20 -9.65 -9.53
N ARG A 169 3.44 -10.15 -9.56
CA ARG A 169 4.60 -9.47 -10.17
C ARG A 169 4.37 -9.22 -11.67
N GLU A 170 3.83 -10.19 -12.39
CA GLU A 170 3.50 -10.04 -13.81
C GLU A 170 2.53 -8.87 -14.07
N THR A 171 1.52 -8.70 -13.20
CA THR A 171 0.59 -7.57 -13.28
C THR A 171 1.32 -6.22 -13.19
N TYR A 172 2.29 -6.12 -12.27
CA TYR A 172 3.13 -4.93 -12.14
C TYR A 172 4.04 -4.71 -13.35
N GLN A 173 4.65 -5.77 -13.86
CA GLN A 173 5.48 -5.71 -15.07
C GLN A 173 4.71 -5.13 -16.26
N ASN A 174 3.45 -5.52 -16.44
CA ASN A 174 2.58 -5.00 -17.51
C ASN A 174 2.04 -3.59 -17.24
N THR A 175 2.02 -3.15 -15.98
CA THR A 175 1.45 -1.85 -15.56
C THR A 175 2.44 -0.69 -15.66
N VAL A 176 3.74 -0.98 -15.47
CA VAL A 176 4.82 0.03 -15.48
C VAL A 176 5.23 0.33 -16.92
N ARG A 177 5.10 1.59 -17.34
CA ARG A 177 5.54 2.05 -18.66
C ARG A 177 7.06 2.21 -18.68
N GLU A 178 7.63 2.18 -19.89
CA GLU A 178 9.08 2.26 -20.08
C GLU A 178 9.70 3.53 -19.46
N THR A 179 9.01 4.66 -19.56
CA THR A 179 9.45 5.94 -19.00
C THR A 179 9.38 6.00 -17.46
N GLU A 180 8.72 5.03 -16.81
CA GLU A 180 8.50 5.02 -15.37
C GLU A 180 9.57 4.25 -14.59
N TRP A 181 10.34 3.36 -15.24
CA TRP A 181 11.32 2.52 -14.56
C TRP A 181 12.41 3.33 -13.86
N GLU A 182 12.88 4.40 -14.50
CA GLU A 182 13.92 5.26 -13.93
C GLU A 182 13.41 6.03 -12.70
N ILE A 183 12.16 6.51 -12.74
CA ILE A 183 11.51 7.18 -11.61
C ILE A 183 11.44 6.23 -10.40
N LEU A 184 11.01 4.99 -10.61
CA LEU A 184 10.96 3.97 -9.57
C LEU A 184 12.35 3.64 -9.00
N ALA A 185 13.36 3.54 -9.87
CA ALA A 185 14.73 3.26 -9.47
C ALA A 185 15.33 4.41 -8.66
N ARG A 186 15.10 5.66 -9.07
CA ARG A 186 15.52 6.86 -8.33
C ARG A 186 14.83 6.95 -6.98
N ALA A 187 13.52 6.69 -6.90
CA ALA A 187 12.81 6.64 -5.62
C ALA A 187 13.40 5.57 -4.67
N CYS A 188 13.75 4.40 -5.20
CA CYS A 188 14.40 3.35 -4.42
C CYS A 188 15.82 3.73 -3.96
N HIS A 189 16.59 4.41 -4.82
CA HIS A 189 17.98 4.75 -4.54
C HIS A 189 18.14 5.96 -3.60
N LEU A 190 17.42 7.05 -3.90
CA LEU A 190 17.53 8.35 -3.21
C LEU A 190 16.78 8.39 -1.87
N LYS A 191 15.97 7.36 -1.57
CA LYS A 191 15.22 7.20 -0.32
C LYS A 191 14.39 8.47 0.01
N GLN A 192 14.50 8.98 1.23
CA GLN A 192 13.72 10.11 1.77
C GLN A 192 13.88 11.42 0.97
N GLY A 193 14.91 11.56 0.13
CA GLY A 193 15.17 12.79 -0.63
C GLY A 193 14.34 12.96 -1.91
N TYR A 194 13.58 11.95 -2.34
CA TYR A 194 12.86 11.97 -3.62
C TYR A 194 11.34 12.11 -3.41
N ILE A 195 10.94 13.23 -2.79
CA ILE A 195 9.53 13.66 -2.76
C ILE A 195 9.31 14.60 -3.93
N ASN A 196 8.95 14.01 -5.07
CA ASN A 196 8.44 14.76 -6.20
C ASN A 196 6.93 14.46 -6.31
N ASN A 197 6.12 15.52 -6.41
CA ASN A 197 4.66 15.43 -6.55
C ASN A 197 4.23 15.78 -7.98
N ASP A 198 5.11 15.55 -8.96
CA ASP A 198 4.74 15.62 -10.36
C ASP A 198 3.69 14.55 -10.74
N VAL A 199 3.09 14.74 -11.91
CA VAL A 199 2.01 13.90 -12.42
C VAL A 199 2.43 12.43 -12.51
N ASP A 200 3.68 12.13 -12.84
CA ASP A 200 4.15 10.76 -12.99
C ASP A 200 4.32 10.06 -11.63
N HIS A 201 4.81 10.76 -10.60
CA HIS A 201 4.88 10.23 -9.24
C HIS A 201 3.50 9.94 -8.66
N LEU A 202 2.56 10.87 -8.82
CA LEU A 202 1.19 10.67 -8.37
C LEU A 202 0.54 9.47 -9.06
N ARG A 203 0.78 9.32 -10.37
CA ARG A 203 0.30 8.18 -11.14
C ARG A 203 0.93 6.86 -10.67
N LEU A 204 2.19 6.86 -10.26
CA LEU A 204 2.85 5.69 -9.68
C LEU A 204 2.34 5.34 -8.28
N LEU A 205 1.98 6.33 -7.45
CA LEU A 205 1.31 6.10 -6.17
C LEU A 205 -0.10 5.52 -6.38
N LEU A 206 -0.88 6.08 -7.33
CA LEU A 206 -2.21 5.60 -7.70
C LEU A 206 -2.21 4.14 -8.18
N LYS A 207 -1.26 3.79 -9.04
CA LYS A 207 -1.04 2.42 -9.53
C LYS A 207 -0.42 1.51 -8.47
N ARG A 208 -0.04 2.03 -7.29
CA ARG A 208 0.68 1.32 -6.21
C ARG A 208 2.01 0.74 -6.65
N CYS A 209 2.67 1.37 -7.61
CA CYS A 209 4.05 1.07 -8.00
C CYS A 209 5.05 1.72 -7.04
N LEU A 210 4.68 2.89 -6.52
CA LEU A 210 5.29 3.52 -5.35
C LEU A 210 4.38 3.33 -4.15
N LEU A 211 4.99 3.17 -2.99
CA LEU A 211 4.35 3.04 -1.70
C LEU A 211 4.84 4.17 -0.79
N GLU A 212 3.92 4.86 -0.12
CA GLU A 212 4.24 5.89 0.86
C GLU A 212 4.07 5.37 2.28
N TYR A 213 5.10 5.60 3.08
CA TYR A 213 5.15 5.31 4.49
C TYR A 213 5.32 6.60 5.27
N ARG A 214 4.65 6.71 6.41
CA ARG A 214 4.70 7.89 7.28
C ARG A 214 4.94 7.43 8.71
N TYR A 215 5.94 8.00 9.37
CA TYR A 215 6.27 7.70 10.76
C TYR A 215 6.90 8.90 11.44
N TYR A 216 6.77 8.98 12.76
CA TYR A 216 7.49 9.97 13.55
C TYR A 216 8.85 9.40 13.92
N ASP A 217 9.90 10.15 13.63
CA ASP A 217 11.24 9.80 14.09
C ASP A 217 11.35 10.20 15.57
N ASP A 218 11.57 9.24 16.47
CA ASP A 218 11.60 9.48 17.91
C ASP A 218 12.71 10.45 18.32
N GLN A 219 13.80 10.55 17.55
CA GLN A 219 14.91 11.44 17.85
C GLN A 219 14.65 12.86 17.34
N LYS A 220 14.05 13.00 16.16
CA LYS A 220 13.78 14.30 15.53
C LYS A 220 12.43 14.89 15.91
N GLN A 221 11.50 14.07 16.44
CA GLN A 221 10.11 14.42 16.71
C GLN A 221 9.38 15.01 15.47
N GLU A 222 9.86 14.63 14.28
CA GLU A 222 9.37 15.12 13.00
C GLU A 222 8.69 13.99 12.21
N LEU A 223 7.63 14.36 11.50
CA LEU A 223 6.99 13.47 10.54
C LEU A 223 7.94 13.18 9.38
N GLN A 224 8.34 11.92 9.24
CA GLN A 224 9.10 11.43 8.10
C GLN A 224 8.15 10.82 7.09
N ILE A 225 8.31 11.22 5.83
CA ILE A 225 7.63 10.62 4.68
C ILE A 225 8.68 9.88 3.86
N TRP A 226 8.50 8.58 3.71
CA TRP A 226 9.36 7.75 2.90
C TRP A 226 8.56 7.10 1.80
N ARG A 227 9.01 7.28 0.55
CA ARG A 227 8.47 6.57 -0.61
C ARG A 227 9.46 5.53 -1.09
N ASN A 228 8.95 4.36 -1.42
CA ASN A 228 9.77 3.29 -1.98
C ASN A 228 8.99 2.53 -3.06
N VAL A 229 9.74 1.87 -3.94
CA VAL A 229 9.17 0.97 -4.94
C VAL A 229 8.44 -0.20 -4.28
N HIS A 230 7.35 -0.66 -4.89
CA HIS A 230 6.63 -1.85 -4.43
C HIS A 230 7.57 -3.08 -4.44
N PRO A 231 7.60 -3.94 -3.42
CA PRO A 231 8.51 -5.11 -3.37
C PRO A 231 8.34 -6.09 -4.55
N LEU A 232 7.10 -6.27 -5.04
CA LEU A 232 6.83 -7.01 -6.26
C LEU A 232 7.46 -6.39 -7.53
N ILE A 233 7.74 -5.09 -7.56
CA ILE A 233 8.51 -4.49 -8.65
C ILE A 233 10.01 -4.66 -8.43
N ALA A 234 10.48 -4.59 -7.17
CA ALA A 234 11.90 -4.66 -6.85
C ALA A 234 12.60 -5.95 -7.33
N GLY A 235 11.85 -7.06 -7.46
CA GLY A 235 12.34 -8.32 -7.99
C GLY A 235 12.22 -8.49 -9.52
N ILE A 236 11.74 -7.48 -10.25
CA ILE A 236 11.63 -7.55 -11.73
C ILE A 236 13.03 -7.30 -12.33
N PRO A 237 13.53 -8.15 -13.25
CA PRO A 237 14.87 -7.98 -13.85
C PRO A 237 15.07 -6.61 -14.49
N ARG A 238 14.07 -6.13 -15.25
CA ARG A 238 14.09 -4.79 -15.86
C ARG A 238 14.32 -3.67 -14.84
N PHE A 239 13.67 -3.76 -13.67
CA PHE A 239 13.87 -2.79 -12.60
C PHE A 239 15.29 -2.87 -12.02
N GLN A 240 15.80 -4.08 -11.81
CA GLN A 240 17.15 -4.30 -11.28
C GLN A 240 18.24 -3.72 -12.21
N ASP A 241 18.08 -3.90 -13.52
CA ASP A 241 18.99 -3.32 -14.53
C ASP A 241 18.99 -1.79 -14.48
N VAL A 242 17.81 -1.17 -14.39
CA VAL A 242 17.68 0.29 -14.32
C VAL A 242 18.20 0.81 -12.99
N LEU A 243 17.93 0.12 -11.87
CA LEU A 243 18.45 0.48 -10.57
C LEU A 243 19.98 0.43 -10.51
N ALA A 244 20.61 -0.56 -11.15
CA ALA A 244 22.07 -0.64 -11.25
C ALA A 244 22.65 0.57 -12.01
N LYS A 245 21.99 0.99 -13.11
CA LYS A 245 22.39 2.19 -13.86
C LYS A 245 22.24 3.46 -13.03
N VAL A 246 21.12 3.63 -12.33
CA VAL A 246 20.87 4.80 -11.46
C VAL A 246 21.88 4.89 -10.32
N ARG A 247 22.31 3.77 -9.75
CA ARG A 247 23.33 3.72 -8.68
C ARG A 247 24.75 4.02 -9.16
N ALA A 248 24.99 3.92 -10.47
CA ALA A 248 26.30 4.19 -11.08
C ALA A 248 26.47 5.64 -11.54
N LEU A 249 25.38 6.44 -11.50
CA LEU A 249 25.39 7.88 -11.73
C LEU A 249 25.77 8.63 -10.45
#